data_AF-A0ABD5LIU6-F1
#
_entry.id   AF-A0ABD5LIU6-F1
#
_cell.length_a   1.000
_cell.length_b   1.000
_cell.length_c   1.000
_cell.angle_alpha   90.00
_cell.angle_beta   90.00
_cell.angle_gamma   90.00
#
_symmetry.space_group_name_H-M   'P 1'
#
loop_
_entity.id
_entity.type
_entity.pdbx_description
1 polymer ?
#
loop_
_entity_poly.entity_id
_entity_poly.type
_entity_poly.pdbx_seq_one_letter_code
_entity_poly.pdbx_strand_id
1 'polypeptide(L)' 'MARAALKWGVRDLANRANVTPATVTRIEAGKPSYSSTLLAIRNAFEEAGLTFIDENGGGVGVRFAKPASETGV' A
#
# COMPACT_ATOMS: atom_id res chain seq x y z
N MET A 1 4.45 4.64 7.32
CA MET A 1 3.48 3.55 7.07
C MET A 1 2.45 3.99 6.05
N ALA A 2 2.20 3.21 4.99
CA ALA A 2 1.28 3.57 3.90
C ALA A 2 -0.19 3.65 4.33
N ARG A 3 -0.65 2.83 5.30
CA ARG A 3 -2.03 2.87 5.81
C ARG A 3 -2.45 4.22 6.39
N ALA A 4 -1.52 4.97 6.97
CA ALA A 4 -1.81 6.28 7.56
C ALA A 4 -2.27 7.30 6.51
N ALA A 5 -1.74 7.21 5.28
CA ALA A 5 -2.12 8.10 4.17
C ALA A 5 -3.59 7.91 3.76
N LEU A 6 -4.13 6.69 3.91
CA LEU A 6 -5.53 6.36 3.58
C LEU A 6 -6.44 6.26 4.81
N LYS A 7 -5.93 6.59 6.00
CA LYS A 7 -6.64 6.43 7.30
C LYS A 7 -7.18 5.00 7.52
N TRP A 8 -6.47 3.98 7.04
CA TRP A 8 -6.88 2.58 7.18
C TRP A 8 -6.40 1.95 8.47
N GLY A 9 -7.31 1.23 9.14
CA GLY A 9 -6.98 0.28 10.19
C GLY A 9 -6.31 -0.98 9.63
N VAL A 10 -5.80 -1.83 10.53
CA VAL A 10 -5.18 -3.13 10.17
C VAL A 10 -6.21 -4.02 9.47
N ARG A 11 -7.44 -4.01 9.95
CA ARG A 11 -8.56 -4.80 9.39
C ARG A 11 -8.95 -4.32 7.99
N ASP A 12 -8.92 -3.02 7.73
CA ASP A 12 -9.27 -2.47 6.42
C ASP A 12 -8.26 -2.90 5.35
N LEU A 13 -6.97 -2.81 5.66
CA LEU A 13 -5.93 -3.30 4.75
C LEU A 13 -6.03 -4.82 4.57
N ALA A 14 -6.25 -5.56 5.65
CA ALA A 14 -6.37 -7.01 5.59
C ALA A 14 -7.50 -7.45 4.64
N ASN A 15 -8.67 -6.81 4.76
CA ASN A 15 -9.82 -7.08 3.90
C ASN A 15 -9.52 -6.73 2.43
N ARG A 16 -8.89 -5.57 2.17
CA ARG A 16 -8.59 -5.13 0.79
C ARG A 16 -7.50 -5.95 0.12
N ALA A 17 -6.49 -6.38 0.86
CA ALA A 17 -5.41 -7.22 0.36
C ALA A 17 -5.75 -8.73 0.40
N ASN A 18 -6.96 -9.10 0.85
CA ASN A 18 -7.39 -10.49 1.03
C ASN A 18 -6.41 -11.34 1.87
N VAL A 19 -5.98 -10.79 3.02
CA VAL A 19 -5.08 -11.44 3.98
C VAL A 19 -5.65 -11.35 5.40
N THR A 20 -5.05 -12.05 6.35
CA THR A 20 -5.47 -11.93 7.75
C THR A 20 -4.89 -10.67 8.42
N PRO A 21 -5.59 -10.05 9.39
CA PRO A 21 -5.05 -8.94 10.17
C PRO A 21 -3.71 -9.24 10.84
N ALA A 22 -3.51 -10.48 11.29
CA ALA A 22 -2.23 -10.93 11.86
C ALA A 22 -1.08 -10.89 10.84
N THR A 23 -1.37 -11.18 9.56
CA THR A 23 -0.38 -11.09 8.48
C THR A 23 0.06 -9.65 8.26
N VAL A 24 -0.89 -8.70 8.29
CA VAL A 24 -0.58 -7.27 8.20
C VAL A 24 0.31 -6.83 9.36
N THR A 25 -0.08 -7.11 10.60
CA THR A 25 0.73 -6.74 11.79
C THR A 25 2.14 -7.33 11.73
N ARG A 26 2.27 -8.58 11.26
CA ARG A 26 3.55 -9.28 11.13
C ARG A 26 4.47 -8.61 10.10
N ILE A 27 3.91 -8.20 8.96
CA ILE A 27 4.64 -7.48 7.91
C ILE A 27 5.08 -6.10 8.41
N GLU A 28 4.21 -5.39 9.13
CA GLU A 28 4.53 -4.09 9.73
C GLU A 28 5.62 -4.17 10.80
N ALA A 29 5.72 -5.31 11.49
CA ALA A 29 6.81 -5.62 12.42
C ALA A 29 8.12 -6.04 11.71
N GLY A 30 8.20 -5.94 10.38
CA GLY A 30 9.39 -6.26 9.59
C GLY A 30 9.69 -7.77 9.50
N LYS A 31 8.72 -8.63 9.78
CA LYS A 31 8.92 -10.09 9.68
C LYS A 31 8.82 -10.57 8.22
N PRO A 32 9.55 -11.62 7.84
CA PRO A 32 9.52 -12.15 6.48
C PRO A 32 8.11 -12.59 6.05
N SER A 33 7.74 -12.30 4.82
CA SER A 33 6.45 -12.67 4.24
C SER A 33 6.65 -13.27 2.85
N TYR A 34 5.69 -14.06 2.39
CA TYR A 34 5.66 -14.51 1.00
C TYR A 34 5.58 -13.31 0.06
N SER A 35 6.24 -13.43 -1.09
CA SER A 35 6.23 -12.43 -2.16
C SER A 35 4.81 -12.14 -2.65
N SER A 36 3.98 -13.19 -2.80
CA SER A 36 2.57 -13.06 -3.18
C SER A 36 1.75 -12.20 -2.21
N THR A 37 1.99 -12.34 -0.91
CA THR A 37 1.35 -11.52 0.13
C THR A 37 1.79 -10.06 0.06
N LEU A 38 3.08 -9.82 -0.18
CA LEU A 38 3.60 -8.45 -0.33
C LEU A 38 3.03 -7.77 -1.57
N LEU A 39 2.89 -8.52 -2.69
CA LEU A 39 2.24 -8.03 -3.91
C LEU A 39 0.76 -7.72 -3.68
N ALA A 40 0.02 -8.59 -2.99
CA ALA A 40 -1.39 -8.33 -2.68
C ALA A 40 -1.58 -7.05 -1.84
N ILE A 41 -0.70 -6.80 -0.87
CA ILE A 41 -0.72 -5.58 -0.08
C ILE A 41 -0.35 -4.35 -0.92
N ARG A 42 0.68 -4.44 -1.77
CA ARG A 42 1.07 -3.37 -2.70
C ARG A 42 -0.11 -3.00 -3.60
N ASN A 43 -0.73 -4.00 -4.24
CA ASN A 43 -1.87 -3.80 -5.14
C ASN A 43 -3.05 -3.14 -4.42
N ALA A 44 -3.38 -3.57 -3.20
CA ALA A 44 -4.48 -2.97 -2.43
C ALA A 44 -4.29 -1.47 -2.18
N PHE A 45 -3.04 -1.02 -1.98
CA PHE A 45 -2.72 0.41 -1.85
C PHE A 45 -2.75 1.14 -3.20
N GLU A 46 -2.23 0.51 -4.27
CA GLU A 46 -2.26 1.06 -5.63
C GLU A 46 -3.68 1.26 -6.16
N GLU A 47 -4.58 0.30 -5.93
CA GLU A 47 -6.00 0.41 -6.22
C GLU A 47 -6.70 1.53 -5.43
N ALA A 48 -6.17 1.89 -4.25
CA ALA A 48 -6.66 3.00 -3.47
C ALA A 48 -5.99 4.35 -3.80
N GLY A 49 -5.17 4.38 -4.85
CA GLY A 49 -4.56 5.61 -5.37
C GLY A 49 -3.21 5.97 -4.74
N LEU A 50 -2.51 5.01 -4.10
CA LEU A 50 -1.13 5.19 -3.67
C LEU A 50 -0.17 4.52 -4.65
N THR A 51 0.80 5.23 -5.19
CA THR A 51 1.86 4.61 -6.00
C THR A 51 3.11 4.42 -5.13
N PHE A 52 3.64 3.20 -5.11
CA PHE A 52 4.95 2.93 -4.53
C PHE A 52 6.03 3.29 -5.54
N ILE A 53 7.00 4.08 -5.09
CA ILE A 53 8.15 4.47 -5.91
C ILE A 53 9.34 3.69 -5.38
N ASP A 54 9.96 2.90 -6.25
CA ASP A 54 11.19 2.20 -5.90
C ASP A 54 12.33 3.21 -5.70
N GLU A 55 13.32 2.83 -4.91
CA GLU A 55 14.38 3.72 -4.44
C GLU A 55 15.35 4.10 -5.59
N ASN A 56 15.07 5.21 -6.26
CA ASN A 56 15.99 5.81 -7.24
C ASN A 56 16.86 6.90 -6.59
N GLY A 57 17.52 6.56 -5.47
CA GLY A 57 18.58 7.38 -4.84
C GLY A 57 18.16 8.43 -3.79
N GLY A 58 16.88 8.51 -3.40
CA GLY A 58 16.36 9.49 -2.42
C GLY A 58 15.68 8.91 -1.17
N GLY A 59 15.68 7.58 -1.01
CA GLY A 59 14.98 6.87 0.06
C GLY A 59 13.55 6.42 -0.29
N VAL A 60 13.11 5.30 0.32
CA VAL A 60 11.79 4.70 0.13
C VAL A 60 10.63 5.63 0.54
N GLY A 61 9.60 5.75 -0.30
CA GLY A 61 8.47 6.65 -0.05
C GLY A 61 7.16 6.23 -0.71
N VAL A 62 6.07 6.92 -0.34
CA VAL A 62 4.71 6.69 -0.88
C VAL A 62 4.19 8.02 -1.43
N ARG A 63 3.62 8.02 -2.64
CA ARG A 63 3.05 9.23 -3.26
C ARG A 63 1.60 8.97 -3.64
N PHE A 64 0.75 9.96 -3.42
CA PHE A 64 -0.61 9.94 -3.98
C PHE A 64 -0.52 9.97 -5.50
N ALA A 65 -1.26 9.09 -6.16
CA ALA A 65 -1.44 9.12 -7.60
C ALA A 65 -2.00 10.50 -7.99
N LYS A 66 -1.52 11.05 -9.12
CA LYS A 66 -2.11 12.28 -9.65
C LYS A 66 -3.61 12.05 -9.88
N PRO A 67 -4.50 12.97 -9.48
CA PRO A 67 -5.86 12.93 -9.97
C PRO A 67 -5.79 12.98 -11.50
N ALA A 68 -6.51 12.07 -12.17
CA ALA A 68 -6.69 12.15 -13.60
C ALA A 68 -7.34 13.50 -13.89
N SER A 69 -6.57 14.45 -14.41
CA SER A 69 -7.07 15.75 -14.82
C SER A 69 -8.05 15.52 -15.96
N GLU A 70 -9.32 15.74 -15.64
CA GLU A 70 -10.39 16.09 -16.55
C GLU A 70 -9.87 17.15 -17.54
N THR A 71 -9.56 16.73 -18.76
CA THR A 71 -9.26 17.66 -19.86
C THR A 71 -10.59 17.98 -20.51
N GLY A 72 -11.26 18.99 -19.94
CA GLY A 72 -12.33 19.72 -20.61
C GLY A 72 -11.84 21.13 -20.90
N VAL A 73 -11.38 21.37 -22.13
CA VAL A 73 -11.64 22.57 -22.96
C VAL A 73 -11.59 22.11 -24.41
#